data_AF-A0A923VXX1-F1
#
_entry.id   AF-A0A923VXX1-F1
#
_cell.length_a   1.000
_cell.length_b   1.000
_cell.length_c   1.000
_cell.angle_alpha   90.00
_cell.angle_beta   90.00
_cell.angle_gamma   90.00
#
_symmetry.space_group_name_H-M   'P 1'
#
loop_
_entity.id
_entity.type
_entity.pdbx_description
1 polymer ?
#
loop_
_entity_poly.entity_id
_entity_poly.type
_entity_poly.pdbx_seq_one_letter_code
_entity_poly.pdbx_strand_id
1 'polypeptide(L)'
;MKLTILGCYAATPRTFTNPTAQVLDIQNRLFLIDCGEGTQVELRRNKIKFSKINHIFISHLHGDHFYGLVGLVSTFMLLNRTTDLQIYGPKGIKEIILLQL
;
A
#
# COMPACT_ATOMS: atom_id res chain seq x y z
N MET A 1 13.98 4.84 13.59
CA MET A 1 13.45 4.05 12.45
C MET A 1 12.61 2.93 13.02
N LYS A 2 11.40 2.71 12.48
CA LYS A 2 10.48 1.66 12.94
C LYS A 2 9.79 1.01 11.74
N LEU A 3 9.70 -0.31 11.72
CA LEU A 3 8.95 -1.07 10.72
C LEU A 3 7.69 -1.65 11.36
N THR A 4 6.53 -1.40 10.77
CA THR A 4 5.26 -2.02 11.14
C THR A 4 4.87 -3.01 10.04
N ILE A 5 4.71 -4.28 10.39
CA ILE A 5 4.24 -5.32 9.47
C ILE A 5 2.71 -5.32 9.46
N LEU A 6 2.11 -5.06 8.30
CA LEU A 6 0.65 -5.10 8.10
C LEU A 6 0.21 -6.47 7.57
N GLY A 7 1.05 -7.08 6.74
CA GLY A 7 0.91 -8.45 6.26
C GLY A 7 2.24 -9.01 5.78
N CYS A 8 2.36 -10.33 5.84
CA CYS A 8 3.59 -11.08 5.54
C CYS A 8 3.32 -12.45 4.89
N TYR A 9 2.09 -12.70 4.42
CA TYR A 9 1.71 -13.96 3.80
C TYR A 9 1.70 -13.82 2.27
N ALA A 10 1.92 -14.94 1.58
CA ALA A 10 2.05 -15.00 0.13
C ALA A 10 0.78 -15.53 -0.56
N ALA A 11 0.65 -15.15 -1.84
CA ALA A 11 -0.22 -15.68 -2.87
C ALA A 11 -1.75 -15.54 -2.68
N THR A 12 -2.31 -15.89 -1.52
CA THR A 12 -3.77 -15.81 -1.30
C THR A 12 -4.13 -15.26 0.08
N PRO A 13 -5.07 -14.30 0.16
CA PRO A 13 -5.59 -13.86 1.44
C PRO A 13 -6.30 -15.01 2.14
N ARG A 14 -6.13 -15.13 3.46
CA ARG A 14 -6.89 -16.06 4.30
C ARG A 14 -7.57 -15.28 5.41
N THR A 15 -8.54 -15.90 6.08
CA THR A 15 -9.39 -15.27 7.09
C THR A 15 -8.63 -14.49 8.17
N PHE A 16 -7.41 -14.94 8.51
CA PHE A 16 -6.57 -14.33 9.55
C PHE A 16 -5.20 -13.88 9.05
N THR A 17 -4.96 -13.90 7.73
CA THR A 17 -3.65 -13.61 7.15
C THR A 17 -3.77 -12.67 5.97
N ASN A 18 -3.06 -11.55 6.03
CA ASN A 18 -3.05 -10.56 4.97
C ASN A 18 -1.85 -10.75 4.03
N PRO A 19 -2.02 -10.51 2.72
CA PRO A 19 -0.93 -10.34 1.77
C PRO A 19 0.10 -9.30 2.21
N THR A 20 1.27 -9.30 1.58
CA THR A 20 2.39 -8.44 1.97
C THR A 20 2.05 -6.94 1.95
N ALA A 21 2.37 -6.27 3.05
CA ALA A 21 2.43 -4.82 3.14
C ALA A 21 3.17 -4.44 4.44
N GLN A 22 4.04 -3.44 4.36
CA GLN A 22 4.77 -2.93 5.53
C GLN A 22 4.84 -1.41 5.49
N VAL A 23 4.78 -0.78 6.68
CA VAL A 23 5.00 0.67 6.82
C VAL A 23 6.32 0.91 7.54
N LEU A 24 7.23 1.58 6.85
CA LEU A 24 8.50 2.04 7.40
C LEU A 24 8.36 3.50 7.84
N ASP A 25 8.66 3.77 9.09
CA ASP A 25 8.73 5.11 9.68
C ASP A 25 10.20 5.51 9.89
N ILE A 26 10.62 6.55 9.17
CA ILE A 26 11.91 7.20 9.35
C ILE A 26 11.64 8.69 9.60
N GLN A 27 11.99 9.18 10.79
CA GLN A 27 11.85 10.59 11.15
C GLN A 27 10.43 11.13 10.89
N ASN A 28 9.40 10.38 11.28
CA ASN A 28 7.98 10.69 11.09
C ASN A 28 7.50 10.74 9.63
N ARG A 29 8.31 10.25 8.68
CA ARG A 29 7.92 10.03 7.28
C ARG A 29 7.56 8.57 7.09
N LEU A 30 6.38 8.32 6.54
CA LEU A 30 5.88 6.97 6.30
C LEU A 30 6.09 6.57 4.85
N PHE A 31 6.70 5.41 4.68
CA PHE A 31 6.90 4.75 3.40
C PHE A 31 6.14 3.42 3.43
N LEU A 32 5.26 3.20 2.47
CA LEU A 32 4.57 1.93 2.32
C LEU A 32 5.39 1.04 1.37
N ILE A 33 5.69 -0.17 1.80
CA ILE A 33 6.42 -1.18 1.02
C ILE A 33 5.44 -2.31 0.74
N ASP A 34 5.24 -2.57 -0.55
CA ASP A 34 4.15 -3.36 -1.12
C ASP A 34 2.75 -2.93 -0.67
N CYS A 35 1.74 -3.36 -1.42
CA CYS A 35 0.35 -3.02 -1.19
C CYS A 35 -0.55 -4.17 -1.66
N GLY A 36 -0.45 -5.31 -0.99
CA GLY A 36 -1.35 -6.44 -1.22
C GLY A 36 -2.81 -6.14 -0.89
N GLU A 37 -3.71 -7.02 -1.31
CA GLU A 37 -5.15 -6.88 -1.08
C GLU A 37 -5.47 -6.64 0.40
N GLY A 38 -6.39 -5.71 0.69
CA GLY A 38 -6.80 -5.39 2.06
C GLY A 38 -5.87 -4.45 2.84
N THR A 39 -4.73 -4.01 2.27
CA THR A 39 -3.77 -3.11 2.94
C THR A 39 -4.43 -1.87 3.57
N GLN A 40 -5.43 -1.26 2.92
CA GLN A 40 -6.16 -0.10 3.46
C GLN A 40 -6.88 -0.40 4.79
N VAL A 41 -7.34 -1.63 4.98
CA VAL A 41 -8.00 -2.08 6.22
C VAL A 41 -6.95 -2.21 7.32
N GLU A 42 -5.80 -2.82 7.01
CA GLU A 42 -4.70 -2.97 7.96
C GLU A 42 -4.10 -1.64 8.41
N LEU A 43 -4.00 -0.67 7.50
CA LEU A 43 -3.61 0.70 7.85
C LEU A 43 -4.59 1.32 8.87
N ARG A 44 -5.91 1.12 8.71
CA ARG A 44 -6.91 1.58 9.69
C ARG A 44 -6.79 0.86 11.02
N ARG A 45 -6.66 -0.47 11.01
CA ARG A 45 -6.49 -1.30 12.23
C ARG A 45 -5.28 -0.84 13.04
N ASN A 46 -4.18 -0.52 12.36
CA ASN A 46 -2.95 -0.02 12.98
C ASN A 46 -2.97 1.49 13.29
N LYS A 47 -4.10 2.18 13.07
CA LYS A 47 -4.27 3.63 13.28
C LYS A 47 -3.23 4.48 12.51
N ILE A 48 -2.77 3.99 11.36
CA ILE A 48 -1.82 4.68 10.50
C ILE A 48 -2.60 5.68 9.63
N LYS A 49 -2.24 6.96 9.73
CA LYS A 49 -2.90 8.03 8.98
C LYS A 49 -2.51 7.96 7.49
N PHE A 50 -3.50 7.78 6.63
CA PHE A 50 -3.32 7.74 5.17
C PHE A 50 -2.63 8.99 4.63
N SER A 51 -2.95 10.17 5.19
CA SER A 51 -2.36 11.45 4.77
C SER A 51 -0.84 11.55 4.98
N LYS A 52 -0.24 10.66 5.77
CA LYS A 52 1.21 10.60 6.00
C LYS A 52 1.96 9.69 5.01
N ILE A 53 1.25 8.92 4.18
CA ILE A 53 1.85 7.98 3.23
C ILE A 53 2.02 8.68 1.88
N ASN A 54 3.19 9.27 1.66
CA ASN A 54 3.49 9.97 0.40
C ASN A 54 4.25 9.11 -0.61
N HIS A 55 4.84 8.01 -0.16
CA HIS A 55 5.68 7.15 -0.98
C HIS A 55 5.23 5.70 -0.82
N ILE A 56 4.99 5.03 -1.94
CA ILE A 56 4.66 3.61 -2.02
C ILE A 56 5.69 2.93 -2.92
N PHE A 57 6.32 1.87 -2.44
CA PHE A 57 7.28 1.07 -3.19
C PHE A 57 6.68 -0.30 -3.46
N ILE A 58 6.59 -0.70 -4.73
CA ILE A 58 6.14 -2.03 -5.15
C ILE A 58 7.36 -2.82 -5.59
N SER A 59 7.61 -3.94 -4.94
CA SER A 59 8.80 -4.76 -5.18
C SER A 59 8.76 -5.46 -6.53
N HIS A 60 7.63 -6.06 -6.91
CA HIS A 60 7.42 -6.77 -8.17
C HIS A 60 5.93 -6.89 -8.54
N LEU A 61 5.63 -7.40 -9.75
CA LEU A 61 4.27 -7.48 -10.30
C LEU A 61 3.55 -8.81 -10.02
N HIS A 62 3.63 -9.32 -8.78
CA HIS A 62 2.70 -10.35 -8.31
C HIS A 62 1.52 -9.72 -7.58
N GLY A 63 0.33 -10.27 -7.77
CA GLY A 63 -0.91 -9.65 -7.30
C GLY A 63 -0.97 -9.40 -5.80
N ASP A 64 -0.40 -10.32 -5.01
CA ASP A 64 -0.29 -10.20 -3.57
C ASP A 64 0.61 -9.03 -3.11
N HIS A 65 1.36 -8.39 -4.01
CA HIS A 65 2.17 -7.21 -3.74
C HIS A 65 1.54 -5.89 -4.20
N PHE A 66 0.52 -5.88 -5.06
CA PHE A 66 -0.04 -4.62 -5.57
C PHE A 66 -1.56 -4.58 -5.79
N TYR A 67 -2.31 -5.68 -5.66
CA TYR A 67 -3.77 -5.67 -5.89
C TYR A 67 -4.54 -4.75 -4.93
N GLY A 68 -4.00 -4.43 -3.76
CA GLY A 68 -4.59 -3.45 -2.86
C GLY A 68 -4.35 -2.00 -3.25
N LEU A 69 -3.44 -1.73 -4.18
CA LEU A 69 -2.96 -0.39 -4.49
C LEU A 69 -4.05 0.51 -5.05
N VAL A 70 -4.84 0.01 -6.01
CA VAL A 70 -5.91 0.79 -6.63
C VAL A 70 -7.01 1.09 -5.62
N GLY A 71 -7.40 0.11 -4.80
CA GLY A 71 -8.34 0.33 -3.70
C GLY A 71 -7.85 1.39 -2.71
N LEU A 72 -6.55 1.36 -2.35
CA LEU A 72 -5.94 2.35 -1.48
C LEU A 72 -5.96 3.76 -2.10
N VAL A 73 -5.60 3.90 -3.38
CA VAL A 73 -5.65 5.18 -4.12
C VAL A 73 -7.08 5.70 -4.19
N SER A 74 -8.06 4.87 -4.54
CA SER A 74 -9.48 5.25 -4.55
C SER A 74 -9.95 5.72 -3.17
N THR A 75 -9.50 5.08 -2.10
CA THR A 75 -9.77 5.54 -0.74
C THR A 75 -9.11 6.90 -0.44
N PHE A 76 -7.91 7.17 -0.94
CA PHE A 76 -7.30 8.49 -0.80
C PHE A 76 -8.09 9.57 -1.54
N MET A 77 -8.59 9.29 -2.74
CA MET A 77 -9.45 10.20 -3.50
C MET A 77 -10.74 10.53 -2.74
N LEU A 78 -11.42 9.51 -2.21
CA LEU A 78 -12.65 9.69 -1.42
C LEU A 78 -12.44 10.51 -0.14
N LEU A 79 -11.22 10.50 0.42
CA LEU A 79 -10.85 11.29 1.58
C LEU A 79 -10.33 12.68 1.21
N ASN A 80 -10.51 13.11 -0.04
CA ASN A 80 -10.10 14.42 -0.56
C ASN A 80 -8.62 14.74 -0.25
N ARG A 81 -7.75 13.73 -0.33
CA ARG A 81 -6.32 13.94 -0.16
C ARG A 81 -5.79 14.81 -1.29
N THR A 82 -5.10 15.89 -0.94
CA THR A 82 -4.47 16.82 -1.89
C THR A 82 -2.95 16.70 -1.94
N THR A 83 -2.35 15.93 -1.04
CA THR A 83 -0.90 15.75 -1.00
C THR A 83 -0.43 14.76 -2.05
N ASP A 84 0.66 15.09 -2.73
CA ASP A 84 1.28 14.26 -3.75
C ASP A 84 1.52 12.82 -3.25
N LEU A 85 1.28 11.86 -4.15
CA LEU A 85 1.55 10.45 -3.95
C LEU A 85 2.54 10.00 -5.02
N GLN A 86 3.69 9.49 -4.58
CA GLN A 86 4.72 8.93 -5.44
C GLN A 86 4.69 7.41 -5.33
N ILE A 87 4.53 6.73 -6.46
CA ILE A 87 4.54 5.27 -6.55
C ILE A 87 5.78 4.85 -7.33
N TYR A 88 6.62 4.05 -6.68
CA TYR A 88 7.84 3.49 -7.25
C TYR A 88 7.61 2.00 -7.46
N GLY A 89 7.97 1.47 -8.63
CA GLY A 89 7.80 0.06 -8.89
C GLY A 89 8.42 -0.36 -10.23
N PRO A 90 8.33 -1.65 -10.56
CA PRO A 90 8.87 -2.19 -11.80
C PRO A 90 8.13 -1.66 -13.04
N LYS A 91 8.76 -1.78 -14.21
CA LYS A 91 8.13 -1.49 -15.51
C LYS A 91 6.80 -2.24 -15.62
N GLY A 92 5.72 -1.55 -15.99
CA GLY A 92 4.36 -2.10 -16.09
C GLY A 92 3.41 -1.64 -14.98
N ILE A 93 3.93 -1.21 -13.81
CA ILE A 93 3.05 -0.83 -12.69
C ILE A 93 2.17 0.38 -13.01
N LYS A 94 2.71 1.35 -13.74
CA LYS A 94 1.98 2.58 -14.11
C LYS A 94 0.82 2.26 -15.03
N GLU A 95 1.06 1.41 -16.03
CA GLU A 95 0.07 0.97 -17.01
C GLU A 95 -1.06 0.20 -16.32
N ILE A 96 -0.72 -0.70 -15.38
CA ILE A 96 -1.70 -1.47 -14.61
C ILE A 96 -2.58 -0.57 -13.75
N ILE A 97 -1.98 0.40 -13.03
CA ILE A 97 -2.73 1.33 -12.18
C ILE A 97 -3.66 2.21 -13.01
N LEU A 98 -3.15 2.80 -14.10
CA LEU A 98 -3.95 3.70 -14.94
C LEU A 98 -5.06 2.98 -15.71
N LEU A 99 -4.95 1.68 -15.95
CA LEU A 99 -6.03 0.88 -16.53
C LEU A 99 -7.20 0.65 -15.55
N GLN A 100 -6.91 0.69 -14.24
CA GLN A 100 -7.87 0.35 -13.18
C GLN A 100 -8.46 1.57 -12.45
N LEU A 101 -7.84 2.76 -12.59
CA LEU A 101 -8.32 4.05 -12.07
C LEU A 101 -9.22 4.76 -13.08
#